data_AF-A0A8H5K2R9-F1
#
_entry.id   AF-A0A8H5K2R9-F1
#
_cell.length_a   1.000
_cell.length_b   1.000
_cell.length_c   1.000
_cell.angle_alpha   90.00
_cell.angle_beta   90.00
_cell.angle_gamma   90.00
#
_symmetry.space_group_name_H-M   'P 1'
#
loop_
_entity.id
_entity.type
_entity.pdbx_description
1 polymer ?
#
loop_
_entity_poly.entity_id
_entity_poly.type
_entity_poly.pdbx_seq_one_letter_code
_entity_poly.pdbx_strand_id
1 'polypeptide(L)'
;MPHQHTPLESPVDKNVIATIAYHSGPALPTSPIAGVNPVVRSEVYDPEIIELSNSVTGAKKIMILLASSRNVPFKEPKLAPPYPMPSKPNNNCHEGGNGPAVQAQHVLPNTRAKGFQKGEEEGPVRKPHKDWGPTGAWNTLRNWSQELIDETCDIIKAGDEAAELPGGRAKNYRGRRWALYTTWRPLKPVKRDPMAYVDYWTADEEDGVSFWRNPPGVHGTFESDVLLTRANPKHKWYWISDQTPDEVLLMKIMDTESEKDGSDIAGGVHHCSFHLPGTEKEEVRESIETKFIAFW
;
A
#
# COMPACT_ATOMS: atom_id res chain seq x y z
N MET A 1 -0.15 13.30 -24.85
CA MET A 1 -0.70 14.25 -23.88
C MET A 1 0.41 15.23 -23.53
N PRO A 2 0.15 16.54 -23.33
CA PRO A 2 1.22 17.48 -23.03
C PRO A 2 1.82 17.15 -21.66
N HIS A 3 3.15 17.02 -21.64
CA HIS A 3 3.94 16.81 -20.43
C HIS A 3 3.92 18.10 -19.61
N GLN A 4 3.13 18.15 -18.54
CA GLN A 4 3.24 19.20 -17.54
C GLN A 4 3.99 18.65 -16.33
N HIS A 5 5.28 18.99 -16.26
CA HIS A 5 6.00 19.06 -14.99
C HIS A 5 5.42 20.24 -14.21
N THR A 6 4.35 20.00 -13.45
CA THR A 6 3.97 20.93 -12.38
C THR A 6 4.40 20.27 -11.07
N PRO A 7 5.46 20.77 -10.40
CA PRO A 7 5.75 20.37 -9.04
C PRO A 7 4.53 20.71 -8.19
N LEU A 8 3.92 19.72 -7.55
CA LEU A 8 2.94 19.98 -6.49
C LEU A 8 3.73 20.55 -5.31
N GLU A 9 3.71 21.88 -5.18
CA GLU A 9 4.33 22.61 -4.07
C GLU A 9 3.77 22.10 -2.73
N SER A 10 4.67 21.79 -1.79
CA SER A 10 4.36 21.47 -0.40
C SER A 10 4.06 22.74 0.38
N PRO A 11 2.88 22.81 1.00
CA PRO A 11 2.85 23.01 2.45
C PRO A 11 1.75 22.17 3.10
N VAL A 12 2.10 21.06 3.77
CA VAL A 12 1.24 20.24 4.68
C VAL A 12 -0.27 20.39 4.39
N ASP A 13 -0.67 20.16 3.13
CA ASP A 13 -2.01 20.53 2.71
C ASP A 13 -2.92 19.33 2.96
N LYS A 14 -4.05 19.57 3.61
CA LYS A 14 -5.02 18.54 4.01
C LYS A 14 -5.58 17.77 2.81
N ASN A 15 -5.38 18.32 1.60
CA ASN A 15 -5.81 17.82 0.31
C ASN A 15 -4.75 16.98 -0.44
N VAL A 16 -3.56 16.78 0.12
CA VAL A 16 -2.50 16.02 -0.55
C VAL A 16 -2.82 14.53 -0.54
N ILE A 17 -3.05 14.01 -1.72
CA ILE A 17 -3.39 12.62 -2.00
C ILE A 17 -2.15 11.81 -2.39
N ALA A 18 -1.30 12.42 -3.21
CA ALA A 18 -0.03 11.91 -3.68
C ALA A 18 0.94 13.08 -3.78
N THR A 19 2.13 12.93 -3.22
CA THR A 19 3.19 13.95 -3.23
C THR A 19 4.51 13.33 -3.63
N ILE A 20 5.29 14.11 -4.36
CA ILE A 20 6.70 13.80 -4.63
C ILE A 20 7.50 14.42 -3.50
N ALA A 21 8.09 13.56 -2.68
CA ALA A 21 9.01 13.96 -1.64
C ALA A 21 10.44 13.78 -2.15
N TYR A 22 11.24 14.84 -2.02
CA TYR A 22 12.64 14.79 -2.42
C TYR A 22 13.48 14.26 -1.27
N HIS A 23 14.31 13.27 -1.57
CA HIS A 23 15.27 12.71 -0.64
C HIS A 23 16.69 13.04 -1.10
N SER A 24 17.53 13.52 -0.19
CA SER A 24 18.93 13.89 -0.45
C SER A 24 19.95 13.01 0.29
N GLY A 25 19.52 11.86 0.79
CA GLY A 25 20.41 10.89 1.46
C GLY A 25 21.23 10.08 0.45
N PRO A 26 22.08 9.16 0.95
CA PRO A 26 22.92 8.36 0.07
C PRO A 26 22.04 7.55 -0.89
N ALA A 27 22.41 7.54 -2.17
CA ALA A 27 21.79 6.63 -3.11
C ALA A 27 21.95 5.20 -2.57
N LEU A 28 20.83 4.48 -2.43
CA LEU A 28 20.89 3.05 -2.18
C LEU A 28 21.77 2.39 -3.25
N PRO A 29 22.49 1.31 -2.93
CA PRO A 29 23.36 0.66 -3.89
C PRO A 29 22.59 0.34 -5.18
N THR A 30 23.08 0.82 -6.31
CA THR A 30 22.51 0.55 -7.65
C THR A 30 22.78 -0.88 -8.13
N SER A 31 23.15 -1.79 -7.22
CA SER A 31 23.35 -3.21 -7.48
C SER A 31 21.99 -3.87 -7.73
N PRO A 32 21.91 -5.00 -8.48
CA PRO A 32 20.63 -5.63 -8.80
C PRO A 32 19.77 -5.80 -7.54
N ILE A 33 18.51 -5.34 -7.57
CA ILE A 33 17.65 -5.42 -6.38
C ILE A 33 17.47 -6.86 -5.87
N ALA A 34 17.61 -7.84 -6.78
CA ALA A 34 17.90 -9.22 -6.43
C ALA A 34 19.31 -9.29 -5.81
N GLY A 35 19.43 -8.85 -4.56
CA GLY A 35 20.71 -8.53 -3.94
C GLY A 35 20.71 -7.31 -3.01
N VAL A 36 19.63 -6.51 -2.95
CA VAL A 36 19.46 -5.58 -1.81
C VAL A 36 19.35 -6.44 -0.57
N ASN A 37 20.46 -6.49 0.16
CA ASN A 37 20.59 -7.26 1.38
C ASN A 37 19.42 -6.88 2.31
N PRO A 38 18.64 -7.85 2.82
CA PRO A 38 17.57 -7.59 3.78
C PRO A 38 18.02 -6.68 4.93
N VAL A 39 19.29 -6.77 5.33
CA VAL A 39 19.95 -5.90 6.32
C VAL A 39 20.03 -4.45 5.84
N VAL A 40 20.51 -4.20 4.62
CA VAL A 40 20.58 -2.84 4.05
C VAL A 40 19.18 -2.22 3.96
N ARG A 41 18.18 -3.01 3.60
CA ARG A 41 16.79 -2.52 3.61
C ARG A 41 16.34 -2.13 5.02
N SER A 42 16.51 -3.00 6.02
CA SER A 42 16.04 -2.70 7.38
C SER A 42 16.86 -1.65 8.13
N GLU A 43 18.16 -1.55 7.88
CA GLU A 43 19.07 -0.67 8.62
C GLU A 43 19.30 0.70 7.96
N VAL A 44 19.04 0.82 6.65
CA VAL A 44 19.27 2.07 5.90
C VAL A 44 17.97 2.58 5.29
N TYR A 45 17.36 1.79 4.41
CA TYR A 45 16.21 2.26 3.63
C TYR A 45 14.95 2.49 4.49
N ASP A 46 14.61 1.55 5.37
CA ASP A 46 13.43 1.62 6.22
C ASP A 46 13.48 2.88 7.13
N PRO A 47 14.60 3.19 7.83
CA PRO A 47 14.76 4.46 8.56
C PRO A 47 14.61 5.72 7.69
N GLU A 48 15.21 5.75 6.50
CA GLU A 48 15.09 6.89 5.57
C GLU A 48 13.63 7.13 5.15
N ILE A 49 12.89 6.05 4.86
CA ILE A 49 11.46 6.15 4.51
C ILE A 49 10.65 6.62 5.72
N ILE A 50 10.97 6.16 6.93
CA ILE A 50 10.30 6.64 8.15
C ILE A 50 10.52 8.13 8.34
N GLU A 51 11.77 8.61 8.24
CA GLU A 51 12.11 10.03 8.39
C GLU A 51 11.43 10.89 7.31
N LEU A 52 11.53 10.48 6.04
CA LEU A 52 10.89 11.18 4.94
C LEU A 52 9.37 11.24 5.12
N SER A 53 8.75 10.09 5.43
CA SER A 53 7.30 10.01 5.63
C SER A 53 6.85 10.83 6.83
N ASN A 54 7.64 10.86 7.92
CA ASN A 54 7.39 11.73 9.06
C ASN A 54 7.39 13.20 8.64
N SER A 55 8.40 13.63 7.88
CA SER A 55 8.55 15.02 7.43
C SER A 55 7.40 15.49 6.53
N VAL A 56 6.87 14.60 5.68
CA VAL A 56 5.79 14.90 4.73
C VAL A 56 4.42 14.89 5.41
N THR A 57 4.19 13.94 6.31
CA THR A 57 2.86 13.67 6.87
C THR A 57 2.62 14.33 8.24
N GLY A 58 3.69 14.72 8.93
CA GLY A 58 3.64 15.22 10.32
C GLY A 58 3.18 14.16 11.33
N ALA A 59 3.21 12.87 10.96
CA ALA A 59 2.84 11.78 11.86
C ALA A 59 3.76 11.73 13.08
N LYS A 60 3.24 11.30 14.23
CA LYS A 60 4.05 11.11 15.44
C LYS A 60 4.73 9.74 15.46
N LYS A 61 4.14 8.76 14.77
CA LYS A 61 4.67 7.41 14.65
C LYS A 61 4.37 6.85 13.26
N ILE A 62 5.37 6.22 12.67
CA ILE A 62 5.28 5.46 11.42
C ILE A 62 5.69 4.02 11.73
N MET A 63 4.92 3.04 11.23
CA MET A 63 5.30 1.63 11.28
C MET A 63 5.26 1.06 9.85
N ILE A 64 6.39 0.57 9.37
CA ILE A 64 6.46 -0.09 8.07
C ILE A 64 5.77 -1.47 8.19
N LEU A 65 4.87 -1.75 7.25
CA LEU A 65 4.13 -3.00 7.19
C LEU A 65 4.78 -3.94 6.16
N LEU A 66 5.03 -3.45 4.96
CA LEU A 66 5.52 -4.25 3.84
C LEU A 66 6.55 -3.47 3.01
N ALA A 67 7.62 -4.13 2.61
CA ALA A 67 8.54 -3.67 1.57
C ALA A 67 8.53 -4.64 0.38
N SER A 68 8.37 -4.13 -0.84
CA SER A 68 8.35 -4.93 -2.06
C SER A 68 9.32 -4.37 -3.09
N SER A 69 10.25 -5.20 -3.54
CA SER A 69 11.17 -4.87 -4.62
C SER A 69 10.57 -5.28 -5.97
N ARG A 70 10.68 -4.40 -6.97
CA ARG A 70 10.25 -4.64 -8.35
C ARG A 70 11.45 -4.49 -9.27
N ASN A 71 11.81 -5.54 -9.99
CA ASN A 71 13.06 -5.61 -10.77
C ASN A 71 13.02 -6.54 -11.99
N VAL A 72 11.86 -7.08 -12.34
CA VAL A 72 11.66 -7.88 -13.56
C VAL A 72 10.55 -7.27 -14.42
N PRO A 73 10.49 -7.57 -15.73
CA PRO A 73 9.40 -7.10 -16.58
C PRO A 73 8.03 -7.56 -16.04
N PHE A 74 6.99 -6.81 -16.38
CA PHE A 74 5.63 -7.29 -16.18
C PHE A 74 5.45 -8.65 -16.88
N LYS A 75 4.80 -9.56 -16.17
CA LYS A 75 4.37 -10.85 -16.72
C LYS A 75 2.87 -10.99 -16.48
N GLU A 76 2.12 -11.18 -17.56
CA GLU A 76 0.70 -11.46 -17.46
C GLU A 76 0.51 -12.70 -16.58
N PRO A 77 -0.29 -12.60 -15.50
CA PRO A 77 -0.60 -13.77 -14.69
C PRO A 77 -1.21 -14.84 -15.58
N LYS A 78 -0.78 -16.10 -15.43
CA LYS A 78 -1.57 -17.21 -15.98
C LYS A 78 -2.93 -17.14 -15.31
N LEU A 79 -4.01 -17.16 -16.11
CA LEU A 79 -5.37 -17.23 -15.57
C LEU A 79 -5.40 -18.38 -14.55
N ALA A 80 -5.62 -18.02 -13.28
CA ALA A 80 -5.95 -19.04 -12.31
C ALA A 80 -7.27 -19.68 -12.77
N PRO A 81 -7.44 -21.01 -12.64
CA PRO A 81 -8.78 -21.58 -12.77
C PRO A 81 -9.72 -20.81 -11.83
N PRO A 82 -10.99 -20.58 -12.22
CA PRO A 82 -11.91 -19.81 -11.41
C PRO A 82 -11.88 -20.33 -9.98
N TYR A 83 -11.46 -19.48 -9.04
CA TYR A 83 -11.56 -19.79 -7.63
C TYR A 83 -13.06 -19.99 -7.36
N PRO A 84 -13.51 -21.13 -6.81
CA PRO A 84 -14.88 -21.23 -6.37
C PRO A 84 -15.08 -20.09 -5.37
N MET A 85 -15.91 -19.12 -5.74
CA MET A 85 -16.30 -18.05 -4.83
C MET A 85 -16.79 -18.73 -3.56
N PRO A 86 -16.23 -18.43 -2.37
CA PRO A 86 -16.75 -19.00 -1.15
C PRO A 86 -18.24 -18.66 -1.10
N SER A 87 -19.08 -19.70 -1.04
CA SER A 87 -20.48 -19.54 -0.69
C SER A 87 -20.54 -18.70 0.59
N LYS A 88 -21.49 -17.75 0.66
CA LYS A 88 -21.74 -16.86 1.80
C LYS A 88 -21.33 -17.50 3.13
N PRO A 89 -20.65 -16.76 4.02
CA PRO A 89 -20.14 -17.33 5.27
C PRO A 89 -21.27 -18.05 5.99
N ASN A 90 -21.06 -19.33 6.23
CA ASN A 90 -21.96 -20.15 7.02
C ASN A 90 -21.68 -19.79 8.48
N ASN A 91 -22.69 -19.26 9.18
CA ASN A 91 -22.59 -18.74 10.55
C ASN A 91 -22.40 -19.82 11.64
N ASN A 92 -21.68 -20.90 11.35
CA ASN A 92 -21.40 -21.95 12.33
C ASN A 92 -19.91 -22.01 12.62
N CYS A 93 -19.52 -21.33 13.70
CA CYS A 93 -18.31 -21.64 14.45
C CYS A 93 -18.50 -23.00 15.15
N HIS A 94 -17.38 -23.71 15.37
CA HIS A 94 -17.21 -25.03 16.00
C HIS A 94 -17.23 -26.24 15.05
N GLU A 95 -16.03 -26.79 14.77
CA GLU A 95 -15.52 -27.96 15.49
C GLU A 95 -14.03 -28.19 15.15
N GLY A 96 -13.28 -28.67 16.15
CA GLY A 96 -11.83 -28.82 16.12
C GLY A 96 -11.37 -30.05 15.34
N GLY A 97 -10.29 -29.90 14.58
CA GLY A 97 -9.52 -31.00 14.01
C GLY A 97 -8.18 -31.13 14.71
N ASN A 98 -7.97 -32.25 15.42
CA ASN A 98 -6.67 -32.69 15.93
C ASN A 98 -5.72 -33.02 14.76
N GLY A 99 -5.00 -32.01 14.29
CA GLY A 99 -3.74 -32.19 13.54
C GLY A 99 -2.56 -32.12 14.52
N PRO A 100 -1.40 -32.74 14.21
CA PRO A 100 -0.24 -32.66 15.08
C PRO A 100 0.15 -31.18 15.25
N ALA A 101 0.28 -30.76 16.52
CA ALA A 101 0.66 -29.41 16.88
C ALA A 101 2.05 -29.10 16.29
N VAL A 102 2.09 -28.31 15.23
CA VAL A 102 3.31 -27.66 14.79
C VAL A 102 3.61 -26.57 15.81
N GLN A 103 4.37 -26.94 16.84
CA GLN A 103 5.02 -26.01 17.75
C GLN A 103 6.07 -25.20 16.99
N ALA A 104 5.62 -24.12 16.37
CA ALA A 104 6.43 -22.93 16.17
C ALA A 104 5.53 -21.77 16.54
N GLN A 105 5.83 -21.08 17.65
CA GLN A 105 5.34 -19.73 17.86
C GLN A 105 5.85 -18.89 16.69
N HIS A 106 5.06 -18.81 15.62
CA HIS A 106 5.36 -17.98 14.47
C HIS A 106 5.16 -16.54 14.93
N VAL A 107 6.20 -15.94 15.50
CA VAL A 107 6.20 -14.51 15.78
C VAL A 107 6.05 -13.82 14.42
N LEU A 108 4.87 -13.27 14.17
CA LEU A 108 4.60 -12.56 12.93
C LEU A 108 5.58 -11.38 12.83
N PRO A 109 6.36 -11.26 11.74
CA PRO A 109 7.31 -10.16 11.63
C PRO A 109 6.57 -8.82 11.58
N ASN A 110 7.17 -7.76 12.09
CA ASN A 110 6.58 -6.42 12.00
C ASN A 110 6.54 -5.93 10.54
N THR A 111 7.69 -5.99 9.88
CA THR A 111 7.82 -5.69 8.45
C THR A 111 7.94 -6.97 7.65
N ARG A 112 7.02 -7.19 6.71
CA ARG A 112 7.16 -8.23 5.68
C ARG A 112 7.97 -7.69 4.51
N ALA A 113 8.68 -8.57 3.82
CA ALA A 113 9.39 -8.16 2.63
C ALA A 113 9.35 -9.21 1.54
N LYS A 114 9.36 -8.76 0.29
CA LYS A 114 9.33 -9.62 -0.89
C LYS A 114 10.14 -9.01 -2.04
N GLY A 115 10.79 -9.86 -2.82
CA GLY A 115 11.57 -9.43 -4.00
C GLY A 115 13.00 -9.02 -3.69
N PHE A 116 13.47 -9.31 -2.47
CA PHE A 116 14.83 -9.05 -2.01
C PHE A 116 15.70 -10.32 -2.03
N GLN A 117 15.10 -11.48 -2.28
CA GLN A 117 15.78 -12.76 -2.39
C GLN A 117 15.64 -13.33 -3.81
N LYS A 118 16.61 -14.16 -4.21
CA LYS A 118 16.56 -14.87 -5.49
C LYS A 118 15.35 -15.78 -5.56
N GLY A 119 14.59 -15.71 -6.64
CA GLY A 119 13.34 -16.46 -6.83
C GLY A 119 12.09 -15.75 -6.33
N GLU A 120 12.23 -14.59 -5.69
CA GLU A 120 11.09 -13.75 -5.28
C GLU A 120 10.85 -12.57 -6.22
N GLU A 121 11.52 -12.52 -7.37
CA GLU A 121 11.48 -11.36 -8.26
C GLU A 121 10.05 -11.02 -8.69
N GLU A 122 9.68 -9.75 -8.59
CA GLU A 122 8.34 -9.28 -8.93
C GLU A 122 8.38 -8.22 -10.03
N GLY A 123 7.46 -8.36 -10.99
CA GLY A 123 7.20 -7.33 -11.98
C GLY A 123 6.23 -6.27 -11.45
N PRO A 124 6.11 -5.13 -12.15
CA PRO A 124 5.15 -4.10 -11.80
C PRO A 124 3.70 -4.59 -11.92
N VAL A 125 2.79 -4.06 -11.12
CA VAL A 125 1.36 -4.43 -11.16
C VAL A 125 0.62 -3.51 -12.13
N ARG A 126 0.09 -4.08 -13.21
CA ARG A 126 -0.60 -3.31 -14.26
C ARG A 126 -2.10 -3.11 -14.06
N LYS A 127 -2.73 -3.89 -13.18
CA LYS A 127 -4.16 -3.73 -12.90
C LYS A 127 -4.36 -2.51 -11.99
N PRO A 128 -5.16 -1.50 -12.39
CA PRO A 128 -5.58 -0.41 -11.51
C PRO A 128 -6.17 -0.93 -10.20
N HIS A 129 -5.59 -0.53 -9.07
CA HIS A 129 -6.04 -0.96 -7.74
C HIS A 129 -5.74 0.08 -6.66
N LYS A 130 -6.33 -0.14 -5.49
CA LYS A 130 -5.98 0.47 -4.21
C LYS A 130 -5.62 -0.66 -3.25
N ASP A 131 -4.46 -0.56 -2.62
CA ASP A 131 -3.85 -1.67 -1.87
C ASP A 131 -4.66 -2.18 -0.68
N TRP A 132 -5.54 -1.34 -0.12
CA TRP A 132 -6.47 -1.71 0.94
C TRP A 132 -7.83 -1.08 0.68
N GLY A 133 -8.88 -1.89 0.85
CA GLY A 133 -10.21 -1.35 1.14
C GLY A 133 -10.36 -1.02 2.63
N PRO A 134 -11.45 -0.33 3.02
CA PRO A 134 -11.67 0.05 4.42
C PRO A 134 -11.65 -1.15 5.36
N THR A 135 -12.28 -2.27 4.99
CA THR A 135 -12.36 -3.46 5.85
C THR A 135 -10.99 -4.10 6.05
N GLY A 136 -10.23 -4.29 4.98
CA GLY A 136 -8.90 -4.85 4.98
C GLY A 136 -7.92 -4.01 5.79
N ALA A 137 -8.05 -2.68 5.74
CA ALA A 137 -7.24 -1.77 6.55
C ALA A 137 -7.50 -2.00 8.05
N TRP A 138 -8.76 -2.09 8.48
CA TRP A 138 -9.12 -2.39 9.87
C TRP A 138 -8.73 -3.81 10.30
N ASN A 139 -8.87 -4.79 9.41
CA ASN A 139 -8.43 -6.17 9.68
C ASN A 139 -6.91 -6.26 9.82
N THR A 140 -6.16 -5.42 9.12
CA THR A 140 -4.69 -5.36 9.19
C THR A 140 -4.21 -5.03 10.60
N LEU A 141 -4.86 -4.08 11.29
CA LEU A 141 -4.53 -3.72 12.67
C LEU A 141 -4.56 -4.91 13.63
N ARG A 142 -5.41 -5.90 13.37
CA ARG A 142 -5.66 -7.06 14.24
C ARG A 142 -4.82 -8.28 13.91
N ASN A 143 -4.24 -8.33 12.71
CA ASN A 143 -3.71 -9.57 12.15
C ASN A 143 -2.31 -9.43 11.53
N TRP A 144 -1.70 -8.24 11.55
CA TRP A 144 -0.40 -8.04 10.91
C TRP A 144 0.79 -8.53 11.75
N SER A 145 0.94 -7.97 12.95
CA SER A 145 1.97 -8.33 13.93
C SER A 145 1.52 -7.98 15.35
N GLN A 146 2.13 -8.61 16.36
CA GLN A 146 1.79 -8.32 17.76
C GLN A 146 2.06 -6.86 18.12
N GLU A 147 3.18 -6.28 17.65
CA GLU A 147 3.51 -4.88 17.92
C GLU A 147 2.47 -3.92 17.35
N LEU A 148 1.94 -4.19 16.15
CA LEU A 148 0.88 -3.37 15.58
C LEU A 148 -0.42 -3.50 16.40
N ILE A 149 -0.76 -4.71 16.83
CA ILE A 149 -1.94 -4.96 17.68
C ILE A 149 -1.82 -4.19 18.99
N ASP A 150 -0.65 -4.25 19.63
CA ASP A 150 -0.38 -3.57 20.90
C ASP A 150 -0.44 -2.05 20.72
N GLU A 151 0.20 -1.51 19.67
CA GLU A 151 0.17 -0.08 19.34
C GLU A 151 -1.25 0.41 19.05
N THR A 152 -2.10 -0.42 18.46
CA THR A 152 -3.42 -0.01 17.97
C THR A 152 -4.58 -0.50 18.83
N CYS A 153 -4.32 -1.02 20.02
CA CYS A 153 -5.35 -1.59 20.89
C CYS A 153 -6.48 -0.60 21.23
N ASP A 154 -6.16 0.67 21.47
CA ASP A 154 -7.12 1.76 21.70
C ASP A 154 -7.88 2.15 20.43
N ILE A 155 -7.19 2.20 19.28
CA ILE A 155 -7.76 2.46 17.96
C ILE A 155 -8.78 1.38 17.60
N ILE A 156 -8.41 0.11 17.80
CA ILE A 156 -9.24 -1.07 17.59
C ILE A 156 -10.49 -0.99 18.45
N LYS A 157 -10.34 -0.73 19.76
CA LYS A 157 -11.47 -0.63 20.68
C LYS A 157 -12.45 0.49 20.27
N ALA A 158 -11.94 1.69 20.01
CA ALA A 158 -12.77 2.81 19.58
C ALA A 158 -13.43 2.55 18.21
N GLY A 159 -12.75 1.82 17.32
CA GLY A 159 -13.28 1.40 16.02
C GLY A 159 -14.41 0.37 16.13
N ASP A 160 -14.35 -0.53 17.11
CA ASP A 160 -15.39 -1.52 17.36
C ASP A 160 -16.61 -0.89 18.02
N GLU A 161 -16.40 -0.08 19.06
CA GLU A 161 -17.48 0.69 19.71
C GLU A 161 -18.22 1.58 18.70
N ALA A 162 -17.50 2.23 17.79
CA ALA A 162 -18.09 3.05 16.72
C ALA A 162 -18.86 2.22 15.68
N ALA A 163 -18.43 0.99 15.39
CA ALA A 163 -19.07 0.14 14.39
C ALA A 163 -20.47 -0.33 14.83
N GLU A 164 -20.69 -0.50 16.14
CA GLU A 164 -21.97 -0.93 16.72
C GLU A 164 -23.02 0.19 16.76
N LEU A 165 -22.62 1.45 16.57
CA LEU A 165 -23.53 2.61 16.59
C LEU A 165 -24.23 2.82 15.24
N PRO A 166 -25.44 3.41 15.23
CA PRO A 166 -26.14 3.75 13.99
C PRO A 166 -25.28 4.60 13.04
N GLY A 167 -25.16 4.17 11.77
CA GLY A 167 -24.28 4.78 10.78
C GLY A 167 -22.86 4.22 10.74
N GLY A 168 -22.54 3.24 11.60
CA GLY A 168 -21.31 2.46 11.55
C GLY A 168 -20.05 3.24 11.88
N ARG A 169 -18.90 2.60 11.62
CA ARG A 169 -17.59 3.09 12.07
C ARG A 169 -17.23 4.46 11.49
N ALA A 170 -17.43 4.66 10.18
CA ALA A 170 -17.10 5.88 9.46
C ALA A 170 -17.70 7.14 10.14
N LYS A 171 -18.98 7.09 10.48
CA LYS A 171 -19.70 8.18 11.14
C LYS A 171 -19.30 8.40 12.59
N ASN A 172 -19.01 7.32 13.31
CA ASN A 172 -18.95 7.32 14.78
C ASN A 172 -17.52 7.23 15.35
N TYR A 173 -16.50 6.96 14.54
CA TYR A 173 -15.14 6.81 15.03
C TYR A 173 -14.57 8.13 15.57
N ARG A 174 -14.10 8.11 16.82
CA ARG A 174 -13.49 9.26 17.52
C ARG A 174 -12.15 8.92 18.18
N GLY A 175 -11.52 7.82 17.78
CA GLY A 175 -10.19 7.43 18.25
C GLY A 175 -9.07 8.24 17.59
N ARG A 176 -7.81 7.85 17.84
CA ARG A 176 -6.63 8.46 17.21
C ARG A 176 -6.72 8.38 15.69
N ARG A 177 -6.34 9.46 15.01
CA ARG A 177 -6.27 9.44 13.54
C ARG A 177 -5.13 8.53 13.12
N TRP A 178 -5.42 7.69 12.14
CA TRP A 178 -4.43 6.89 11.44
C TRP A 178 -4.72 6.79 9.95
N ALA A 179 -3.68 6.48 9.20
CA ALA A 179 -3.73 6.39 7.74
C ALA A 179 -2.71 5.37 7.22
N LEU A 180 -3.03 4.73 6.10
CA LEU A 180 -2.12 3.87 5.35
C LEU A 180 -1.55 4.64 4.16
N TYR A 181 -0.27 4.44 3.90
CA TYR A 181 0.43 5.02 2.76
C TYR A 181 1.27 3.96 2.05
N THR A 182 1.64 4.27 0.82
CA THR A 182 2.68 3.56 0.08
C THR A 182 3.67 4.56 -0.49
N THR A 183 4.96 4.27 -0.43
CA THR A 183 6.01 5.03 -1.10
C THR A 183 6.64 4.21 -2.21
N TRP A 184 6.85 4.83 -3.36
CA TRP A 184 7.54 4.23 -4.50
C TRP A 184 8.81 5.03 -4.83
N ARG A 185 9.96 4.45 -4.47
CA ARG A 185 11.28 5.01 -4.75
C ARG A 185 11.96 4.21 -5.86
N PRO A 186 12.23 4.81 -7.02
CA PRO A 186 13.12 4.21 -8.02
C PRO A 186 14.55 4.07 -7.50
N LEU A 187 15.28 3.08 -7.99
CA LEU A 187 16.72 2.95 -7.75
C LEU A 187 17.56 3.44 -8.95
N LYS A 188 16.89 3.70 -10.07
CA LYS A 188 17.43 4.35 -11.26
C LYS A 188 16.31 5.10 -11.99
N PRO A 189 16.64 6.03 -12.91
CA PRO A 189 15.62 6.74 -13.69
C PRO A 189 14.62 5.81 -14.37
N VAL A 190 13.33 6.07 -14.20
CA VAL A 190 12.25 5.23 -14.74
C VAL A 190 11.95 5.62 -16.17
N LYS A 191 12.41 4.81 -17.13
CA LYS A 191 12.07 4.95 -18.56
C LYS A 191 10.96 4.01 -19.02
N ARG A 192 10.79 2.88 -18.34
CA ARG A 192 9.79 1.84 -18.65
C ARG A 192 8.90 1.56 -17.46
N ASP A 193 7.67 1.11 -17.74
CA ASP A 193 6.68 0.71 -16.74
C ASP A 193 6.45 1.79 -15.65
N PRO A 194 6.25 3.08 -16.04
CA PRO A 194 5.98 4.14 -15.09
C PRO A 194 4.72 3.87 -14.26
N MET A 195 4.62 4.60 -13.16
CA MET A 195 3.54 4.50 -12.20
C MET A 195 2.55 5.64 -12.42
N ALA A 196 1.26 5.31 -12.47
CA ALA A 196 0.19 6.28 -12.58
C ALA A 196 -0.77 6.16 -11.39
N TYR A 197 -1.39 7.29 -11.05
CA TYR A 197 -2.39 7.42 -10.00
C TYR A 197 -3.53 8.33 -10.45
N VAL A 198 -4.73 8.07 -9.95
CA VAL A 198 -5.93 8.86 -10.23
C VAL A 198 -6.01 10.05 -9.29
N ASP A 199 -6.41 11.22 -9.76
CA ASP A 199 -6.85 12.31 -8.88
C ASP A 199 -8.11 11.87 -8.12
N TYR A 200 -7.99 11.79 -6.80
CA TYR A 200 -9.02 11.27 -5.90
C TYR A 200 -10.40 11.89 -6.15
N TRP A 201 -10.46 13.20 -6.45
CA TRP A 201 -11.72 13.92 -6.64
C TRP A 201 -12.39 13.63 -7.98
N THR A 202 -11.76 12.82 -8.83
CA THR A 202 -12.30 12.37 -10.11
C THR A 202 -12.68 10.90 -10.12
N ALA A 203 -12.40 10.18 -9.02
CA ALA A 203 -12.85 8.82 -8.79
C ALA A 203 -14.12 8.83 -7.94
N ASP A 204 -15.10 8.05 -8.35
CA ASP A 204 -16.32 7.80 -7.58
C ASP A 204 -16.06 6.60 -6.65
N GLU A 205 -16.69 6.55 -5.46
CA GLU A 205 -16.50 5.44 -4.51
C GLU A 205 -16.79 4.06 -5.14
N GLU A 206 -17.79 4.02 -6.04
CA GLU A 206 -18.20 2.82 -6.79
C GLU A 206 -17.19 2.33 -7.83
N ASP A 207 -16.14 3.11 -8.11
CA ASP A 207 -15.05 2.67 -8.98
C ASP A 207 -14.21 1.56 -8.31
N GLY A 208 -14.22 1.48 -6.97
CA GLY A 208 -13.56 0.43 -6.20
C GLY A 208 -14.41 -0.84 -6.08
N VAL A 209 -13.87 -1.97 -6.53
CA VAL A 209 -14.47 -3.30 -6.36
C VAL A 209 -13.60 -4.13 -5.42
N SER A 210 -14.15 -4.50 -4.26
CA SER A 210 -13.43 -5.33 -3.30
C SER A 210 -13.04 -6.68 -3.91
N PHE A 211 -11.76 -7.01 -3.78
CA PHE A 211 -11.17 -8.29 -4.08
C PHE A 211 -10.44 -8.80 -2.84
N TRP A 212 -10.87 -9.95 -2.32
CA TRP A 212 -10.33 -10.52 -1.08
C TRP A 212 -9.13 -11.39 -1.38
N ARG A 213 -8.07 -11.22 -0.59
CA ARG A 213 -6.87 -12.04 -0.65
C ARG A 213 -6.13 -12.05 0.67
N ASN A 214 -5.29 -13.06 0.87
CA ASN A 214 -4.25 -12.97 1.88
C ASN A 214 -3.23 -11.89 1.47
N PRO A 215 -2.82 -11.00 2.39
CA PRO A 215 -1.73 -10.07 2.14
C PRO A 215 -0.41 -10.82 1.81
N PRO A 216 0.53 -10.16 1.12
CA PRO A 216 1.84 -10.76 0.84
C PRO A 216 2.55 -11.22 2.12
N GLY A 217 3.07 -12.46 2.12
CA GLY A 217 3.75 -13.03 3.29
C GLY A 217 2.83 -13.40 4.46
N VAL A 218 1.51 -13.41 4.25
CA VAL A 218 0.52 -13.94 5.20
C VAL A 218 0.00 -15.27 4.67
N HIS A 219 0.05 -16.29 5.52
CA HIS A 219 -0.56 -17.60 5.28
C HIS A 219 -1.58 -17.86 6.38
N GLY A 220 -2.79 -18.33 6.03
CA GLY A 220 -3.85 -18.63 6.99
C GLY A 220 -5.17 -17.91 6.70
N THR A 221 -5.97 -17.68 7.74
CA THR A 221 -7.34 -17.15 7.63
C THR A 221 -7.42 -15.64 7.53
N PHE A 222 -6.31 -14.91 7.72
CA PHE A 222 -6.30 -13.46 7.60
C PHE A 222 -6.39 -13.05 6.12
N GLU A 223 -7.55 -12.52 5.75
CA GLU A 223 -7.81 -11.89 4.46
C GLU A 223 -7.97 -10.37 4.61
N SER A 224 -7.51 -9.66 3.60
CA SER A 224 -7.68 -8.22 3.43
C SER A 224 -8.29 -7.96 2.06
N ASP A 225 -9.26 -7.07 1.98
CA ASP A 225 -9.72 -6.60 0.69
C ASP A 225 -8.74 -5.57 0.11
N VAL A 226 -8.54 -5.66 -1.19
CA VAL A 226 -7.96 -4.62 -2.03
C VAL A 226 -9.08 -4.13 -2.96
N LEU A 227 -9.05 -2.87 -3.39
CA LEU A 227 -10.07 -2.37 -4.31
C LEU A 227 -9.53 -2.40 -5.74
N LEU A 228 -10.04 -3.28 -6.58
CA LEU A 228 -9.78 -3.25 -8.03
C LEU A 228 -10.56 -2.11 -8.65
N THR A 229 -9.94 -1.39 -9.58
CA THR A 229 -10.54 -0.16 -10.13
C THR A 229 -11.30 -0.46 -11.41
N ARG A 230 -12.55 0.00 -11.48
CA ARG A 230 -13.36 0.04 -12.71
C ARG A 230 -12.85 1.16 -13.61
N ALA A 231 -12.97 0.96 -14.91
CA ALA A 231 -12.69 2.03 -15.85
C ALA A 231 -13.80 3.08 -15.73
N ASN A 232 -13.42 4.33 -15.50
CA ASN A 232 -14.33 5.47 -15.47
C ASN A 232 -13.73 6.61 -16.32
N PRO A 233 -14.46 7.14 -17.32
CA PRO A 233 -13.95 8.20 -18.19
C PRO A 233 -13.69 9.52 -17.45
N LYS A 234 -14.20 9.69 -16.22
CA LYS A 234 -13.91 10.86 -15.38
C LYS A 234 -12.49 10.83 -14.79
N HIS A 235 -11.88 9.65 -14.65
CA HIS A 235 -10.57 9.50 -14.02
C HIS A 235 -9.52 10.38 -14.70
N LYS A 236 -8.96 11.31 -13.95
CA LYS A 236 -7.77 12.05 -14.36
C LYS A 236 -6.54 11.32 -13.82
N TRP A 237 -5.76 10.75 -14.73
CA TRP A 237 -4.54 10.02 -14.41
C TRP A 237 -3.32 10.92 -14.51
N TYR A 238 -2.43 10.79 -13.52
CA TYR A 238 -1.16 11.50 -13.44
C TYR A 238 -0.03 10.49 -13.27
N TRP A 239 1.17 10.86 -13.72
CA TRP A 239 2.38 10.07 -13.58
C TRP A 239 3.61 10.99 -13.63
N ILE A 240 4.75 10.49 -13.17
CA ILE A 240 6.01 11.25 -13.15
C ILE A 240 6.87 10.79 -14.33
N SER A 241 7.15 11.70 -15.27
CA SER A 241 8.07 11.43 -16.37
C SER A 241 9.49 11.29 -15.86
N ASP A 242 10.16 10.22 -16.27
CA ASP A 242 11.58 10.01 -16.01
C ASP A 242 11.96 10.02 -14.52
N GLN A 243 11.02 9.58 -13.65
CA GLN A 243 11.14 9.62 -12.20
C GLN A 243 12.53 9.15 -11.74
N THR A 244 13.22 9.98 -10.98
CA THR A 244 14.58 9.72 -10.52
C THR A 244 14.60 9.09 -9.11
N PRO A 245 15.72 8.51 -8.65
CA PRO A 245 15.83 7.94 -7.30
C PRO A 245 15.64 8.93 -6.15
N ASP A 246 15.81 10.22 -6.42
CA ASP A 246 15.63 11.31 -5.46
C ASP A 246 14.14 11.72 -5.34
N GLU A 247 13.31 11.32 -6.30
CA GLU A 247 11.88 11.60 -6.35
C GLU A 247 11.08 10.42 -5.78
N VAL A 248 10.82 10.45 -4.47
CA VAL A 248 10.00 9.42 -3.81
C VAL A 248 8.53 9.79 -3.92
N LEU A 249 7.76 8.99 -4.65
CA LEU A 249 6.31 9.18 -4.72
C LEU A 249 5.66 8.59 -3.46
N LEU A 250 5.05 9.42 -2.63
CA LEU A 250 4.27 9.01 -1.47
C LEU A 250 2.79 9.16 -1.79
N MET A 251 2.03 8.07 -1.67
CA MET A 251 0.59 8.04 -1.93
C MET A 251 -0.17 7.58 -0.70
N LYS A 252 -1.26 8.28 -0.40
CA LYS A 252 -2.20 7.85 0.62
C LYS A 252 -3.06 6.70 0.08
N ILE A 253 -3.22 5.67 0.88
CA ILE A 253 -4.09 4.53 0.62
C ILE A 253 -5.35 4.58 1.48
N MET A 254 -5.29 5.07 2.72
CA MET A 254 -6.48 5.16 3.58
C MET A 254 -6.23 6.22 4.64
N ASP A 255 -7.28 6.90 5.10
CA ASP A 255 -7.18 7.83 6.21
C ASP A 255 -8.49 7.85 6.98
N THR A 256 -8.45 7.52 8.27
CA THR A 256 -9.65 7.55 9.11
C THR A 256 -10.36 8.90 9.16
N GLU A 257 -9.66 10.00 8.88
CA GLU A 257 -10.28 11.32 8.79
C GLU A 257 -11.10 11.49 7.49
N SER A 258 -10.75 10.82 6.40
CA SER A 258 -11.52 10.89 5.14
C SER A 258 -12.88 10.21 5.23
N GLU A 259 -13.01 9.25 6.16
CA GLU A 259 -14.24 8.46 6.32
C GLU A 259 -15.34 9.22 7.09
N LYS A 260 -15.05 10.41 7.62
CA LYS A 260 -16.04 11.20 8.38
C LYS A 260 -17.04 11.86 7.43
N ASP A 261 -18.29 11.96 7.88
CA ASP A 261 -19.34 12.67 7.16
C ASP A 261 -18.90 14.12 6.85
N GLY A 262 -18.91 14.48 5.56
CA GLY A 262 -18.54 15.82 5.10
C GLY A 262 -17.03 16.13 5.12
N SER A 263 -16.18 15.10 5.25
CA SER A 263 -14.73 15.27 5.20
C SER A 263 -14.27 15.85 3.86
N ASP A 264 -13.35 16.80 3.92
CA ASP A 264 -12.59 17.33 2.79
C ASP A 264 -11.23 16.61 2.61
N ILE A 265 -10.94 15.62 3.46
CA ILE A 265 -9.72 14.84 3.40
C ILE A 265 -9.87 13.73 2.39
N ALA A 266 -8.92 13.62 1.47
CA ALA A 266 -8.90 12.51 0.54
C ALA A 266 -8.55 11.18 1.24
N GLY A 267 -9.29 10.11 0.90
CA GLY A 267 -9.15 8.78 1.48
C GLY A 267 -8.23 7.81 0.77
N GLY A 268 -7.59 8.21 -0.33
CA GLY A 268 -6.49 7.46 -0.95
C GLY A 268 -6.78 6.93 -2.36
N VAL A 269 -5.71 6.66 -3.12
CA VAL A 269 -5.77 6.61 -4.58
C VAL A 269 -5.68 5.24 -5.21
N HIS A 270 -6.45 5.12 -6.28
CA HIS A 270 -6.28 4.11 -7.30
C HIS A 270 -5.00 4.38 -8.09
N HIS A 271 -4.20 3.33 -8.28
CA HIS A 271 -2.91 3.41 -8.93
C HIS A 271 -2.58 2.11 -9.68
N CYS A 272 -1.65 2.20 -10.63
CA CYS A 272 -1.07 1.05 -11.31
C CYS A 272 0.19 1.44 -12.06
N SER A 273 0.93 0.45 -12.51
CA SER A 273 1.92 0.63 -13.55
C SER A 273 1.24 0.53 -14.90
N PHE A 274 1.71 1.29 -15.87
CA PHE A 274 1.18 1.21 -17.21
C PHE A 274 2.29 0.99 -18.23
N HIS A 275 1.89 0.41 -19.35
CA HIS A 275 2.77 0.28 -20.49
C HIS A 275 2.86 1.63 -21.21
N LEU A 276 4.04 2.23 -21.23
CA LEU A 276 4.33 3.41 -22.04
C LEU A 276 4.80 2.95 -23.44
N PRO A 277 4.05 3.25 -24.52
CA PRO A 277 4.43 2.80 -25.86
C PRO A 277 5.79 3.35 -26.29
N GLY A 278 6.61 2.51 -26.91
CA GLY A 278 7.93 2.88 -27.42
C GLY A 278 9.07 2.71 -26.42
N THR A 279 8.78 2.35 -25.16
CA THR A 279 9.80 2.11 -24.12
C THR A 279 10.04 0.62 -23.86
N GLU A 280 9.60 -0.28 -24.74
CA GLU A 280 9.66 -1.74 -24.53
C GLU A 280 11.10 -2.25 -24.42
N LYS A 281 12.03 -1.58 -25.10
CA LYS A 281 13.46 -1.91 -25.12
C LYS A 281 14.27 -1.21 -24.03
N GLU A 282 13.65 -0.28 -23.30
CA GLU A 282 14.28 0.40 -22.17
C GLU A 282 14.51 -0.56 -21.01
N GLU A 283 15.40 -0.16 -20.11
CA GLU A 283 15.72 -0.95 -18.93
C GLU A 283 14.49 -1.22 -18.07
N VAL A 284 14.53 -2.38 -17.38
CA VAL A 284 13.50 -2.73 -16.41
C VAL A 284 13.48 -1.71 -15.29
N ARG A 285 12.27 -1.25 -14.91
CA ARG A 285 12.09 -0.45 -13.70
C ARG A 285 12.63 -1.20 -12.49
N GLU A 286 13.49 -0.52 -11.76
CA GLU A 286 14.02 -0.97 -10.49
C GLU A 286 13.54 -0.01 -9.41
N SER A 287 12.72 -0.50 -8.49
CA SER A 287 12.12 0.34 -7.44
C SER A 287 11.77 -0.46 -6.20
N ILE A 288 11.73 0.23 -5.06
CA ILE A 288 11.19 -0.31 -3.82
C ILE A 288 9.87 0.38 -3.50
N GLU A 289 8.87 -0.44 -3.21
CA GLU A 289 7.58 -0.07 -2.69
C GLU A 289 7.55 -0.31 -1.17
N THR A 290 7.20 0.70 -0.38
CA THR A 290 7.08 0.57 1.08
C THR A 290 5.69 0.98 1.51
N LYS A 291 4.95 0.06 2.13
CA LYS A 291 3.65 0.32 2.72
C LYS A 291 3.80 0.50 4.21
N PHE A 292 3.22 1.55 4.75
CA PHE A 292 3.31 1.86 6.17
C PHE A 292 2.00 2.45 6.71
N ILE A 293 1.86 2.36 8.02
CA ILE A 293 0.79 3.02 8.77
C ILE A 293 1.38 4.21 9.54
N ALA A 294 0.62 5.31 9.57
CA ALA A 294 0.95 6.55 10.24
C ALA A 294 -0.10 6.88 11.31
N PHE A 295 0.34 7.44 12.45
CA PHE A 295 -0.50 7.79 13.61
C PHE A 295 -0.25 9.22 14.08
N TRP A 296 -1.31 9.92 14.50
CA TRP A 296 -1.27 11.31 15.01
C TRP A 296 -1.91 11.46 16.40
#